data_AF-A0A956BP12-F1
#
_entry.id   AF-A0A956BP12-F1
#
_cell.length_a   1.000
_cell.length_b   1.000
_cell.length_c   1.000
_cell.angle_alpha   90.00
_cell.angle_beta   90.00
_cell.angle_gamma   90.00
#
_symmetry.space_group_name_H-M   'P 1'
#
loop_
_entity.id
_entity.type
_entity.pdbx_description
1 polymer ?
#
loop_
_entity_poly.entity_id
_entity_poly.type
_entity_poly.pdbx_seq_one_letter_code
_entity_poly.pdbx_strand_id
1 'polypeptide(L)'
;MIAALPFYELRMVDGGVRLVLGDWATTIPTFGIPLDPWATLVCLGILLGLEMSRARAIRMGIEVKDIVDGIVFVVLFGFFIAHVFTVVAYFPERLARDGIWSLLRVWEGFSSTGGFLGGLAAIPLFYGVIRPRPGLILRFGDLIAYGFPIGWFFGRMG
;
A
#
# COMPACT_ATOMS: atom_id res chain seq x y z
N MET A 1 -24.32 -30.09 13.02
CA MET A 1 -23.48 -29.26 12.13
C MET A 1 -22.32 -28.78 12.96
N ILE A 2 -21.15 -29.40 12.85
CA ILE A 2 -19.95 -28.95 13.57
C ILE A 2 -19.50 -27.69 12.84
N ALA A 3 -19.75 -26.52 13.42
CA ALA A 3 -19.15 -25.29 12.93
C ALA A 3 -17.64 -25.50 12.97
N ALA A 4 -16.98 -25.40 11.81
CA ALA A 4 -15.53 -25.39 11.74
C ALA A 4 -15.08 -24.14 12.49
N LEU A 5 -14.75 -24.28 13.78
CA LEU A 5 -14.08 -23.22 14.52
C LEU A 5 -12.75 -23.00 13.80
N PRO A 6 -12.51 -21.81 13.24
CA PRO A 6 -11.27 -21.57 12.53
C PRO A 6 -10.12 -21.73 13.52
N PHE A 7 -9.07 -22.46 13.11
CA PHE A 7 -7.88 -22.72 13.93
C PHE A 7 -7.24 -21.42 14.45
N TYR A 8 -7.47 -20.30 13.76
CA TYR A 8 -7.16 -18.95 14.21
C TYR A 8 -8.27 -17.96 13.82
N GLU A 9 -8.54 -16.96 14.65
CA GLU A 9 -9.40 -15.81 14.35
C GLU A 9 -8.68 -14.53 14.77
N LEU A 10 -8.58 -13.55 13.88
CA LEU A 10 -8.11 -12.20 14.18
C LEU A 10 -9.28 -11.24 13.98
N ARG A 11 -9.72 -10.59 15.06
CA ARG A 11 -10.88 -9.70 15.02
C ARG A 11 -10.64 -8.42 15.82
N MET A 12 -11.05 -7.29 15.26
CA MET A 12 -11.09 -6.03 16.00
C MET A 12 -12.22 -6.08 17.03
N VAL A 13 -11.91 -5.75 18.28
CA VAL A 13 -12.86 -5.66 19.40
C VAL A 13 -12.64 -4.36 20.15
N ASP A 14 -13.62 -3.95 20.95
CA ASP A 14 -13.46 -2.80 21.84
C ASP A 14 -12.24 -3.02 22.75
N GLY A 15 -11.26 -2.12 22.63
CA GLY A 15 -10.02 -2.17 23.39
C GLY A 15 -8.83 -2.83 22.71
N GLY A 16 -8.96 -3.46 21.54
CA GLY A 16 -7.79 -4.08 20.90
C GLY A 16 -8.01 -4.96 19.67
N VAL A 17 -6.93 -5.63 19.24
CA VAL A 17 -6.97 -6.74 18.28
C VAL A 17 -7.09 -8.04 19.06
N ARG A 18 -8.19 -8.78 18.90
CA ARG A 18 -8.37 -10.10 19.49
C ARG A 18 -7.77 -11.15 18.55
N LEU A 19 -6.77 -11.89 19.04
CA LEU A 19 -6.25 -13.11 18.44
C LEU A 19 -6.83 -14.30 19.19
N VAL A 20 -7.53 -15.18 18.49
CA VAL A 20 -7.98 -16.49 18.97
C VAL A 20 -7.16 -17.54 18.23
N LEU A 21 -6.58 -18.51 18.95
CA LEU A 21 -5.80 -19.62 18.42
C LEU A 21 -6.19 -20.90 19.18
N GLY A 22 -7.08 -21.70 18.59
CA GLY A 22 -7.74 -22.79 19.32
C GLY A 22 -8.45 -22.27 20.57
N ASP A 23 -8.10 -22.80 21.74
CA ASP A 23 -8.68 -22.38 23.04
C ASP A 23 -8.03 -21.12 23.64
N TRP A 24 -6.96 -20.61 23.03
CA TRP A 24 -6.24 -19.43 23.51
C TRP A 24 -6.83 -18.17 22.89
N ALA A 25 -7.14 -17.17 23.71
CA ALA A 25 -7.52 -15.84 23.24
C ALA A 25 -6.71 -14.76 23.96
N THR A 26 -6.16 -13.81 23.21
CA THR A 26 -5.52 -12.62 23.75
C THR A 26 -5.99 -11.37 23.01
N THR A 27 -6.11 -10.25 23.72
CA THR A 27 -6.42 -8.96 23.13
C THR A 27 -5.21 -8.06 23.26
N ILE A 28 -4.63 -7.68 22.13
CA ILE A 28 -3.51 -6.73 22.09
C ILE A 28 -4.13 -5.31 22.17
N PRO A 29 -3.84 -4.54 23.21
CA PRO A 29 -4.47 -3.25 23.42
C PRO A 29 -4.06 -2.27 22.32
N THR A 30 -5.03 -1.57 21.73
CA THR A 30 -4.76 -0.47 20.78
C THR A 30 -4.74 0.91 21.43
N PHE A 31 -4.84 0.98 22.77
CA PHE A 31 -4.86 2.23 23.55
C PHE A 31 -5.92 3.26 23.06
N GLY A 32 -7.05 2.77 22.55
CA GLY A 32 -8.12 3.61 22.01
C GLY A 32 -7.87 4.12 20.59
N ILE A 33 -6.79 3.71 19.94
CA ILE A 33 -6.53 4.02 18.53
C ILE A 33 -7.28 2.99 17.67
N PRO A 34 -8.20 3.42 16.80
CA PRO A 34 -8.82 2.50 15.84
C PRO A 34 -7.76 2.07 14.83
N LEU A 35 -7.34 0.79 14.90
CA LEU A 35 -6.48 0.17 13.88
C LEU A 35 -7.36 -0.52 12.85
N ASP A 36 -7.28 -0.07 11.60
CA ASP A 36 -7.91 -0.78 10.50
C ASP A 36 -7.05 -2.01 10.12
N PRO A 37 -7.57 -3.26 10.20
CA PRO A 37 -6.78 -4.45 9.90
C PRO A 37 -6.26 -4.47 8.47
N TRP A 38 -7.07 -4.01 7.53
CA TRP A 38 -6.70 -3.93 6.12
C TRP A 38 -5.52 -2.95 5.93
N ALA A 39 -5.61 -1.74 6.47
CA ALA A 39 -4.54 -0.74 6.40
C ALA A 39 -3.26 -1.26 7.08
N THR A 40 -3.40 -1.99 8.19
CA THR A 40 -2.26 -2.60 8.89
C THR A 40 -1.54 -3.62 8.00
N LEU A 41 -2.28 -4.49 7.31
CA LEU A 41 -1.73 -5.45 6.36
C LEU A 41 -1.11 -4.76 5.15
N VAL A 42 -1.72 -3.71 4.63
CA VAL A 42 -1.17 -2.90 3.53
C VAL A 42 0.17 -2.27 3.93
N CYS A 43 0.26 -1.66 5.12
CA CYS A 43 1.51 -1.11 5.64
C CYS A 43 2.59 -2.19 5.77
N LEU A 44 2.23 -3.37 6.31
CA LEU A 44 3.16 -4.50 6.40
C LEU A 44 3.62 -4.97 5.02
N GLY A 45 2.70 -5.06 4.06
CA GLY A 45 3.00 -5.43 2.68
C GLY A 45 3.96 -4.46 1.99
N ILE A 46 3.80 -3.15 2.22
CA ILE A 46 4.70 -2.12 1.70
C ILE A 46 6.11 -2.29 2.31
N LEU A 47 6.21 -2.49 3.63
CA LEU A 47 7.49 -2.65 4.31
C LEU A 47 8.24 -3.90 3.85
N LEU A 48 7.54 -5.04 3.78
CA LEU A 48 8.14 -6.30 3.34
C LEU A 48 8.47 -6.30 1.84
N GLY A 49 7.60 -5.72 1.01
CA GLY A 49 7.87 -5.52 -0.42
C GLY A 49 9.10 -4.64 -0.66
N LEU A 50 9.19 -3.51 0.06
CA LEU A 50 10.37 -2.63 0.06
C LEU A 50 11.63 -3.40 0.44
N GLU A 51 11.57 -4.19 1.50
CA GLU A 51 12.75 -4.91 1.98
C GLU A 51 13.21 -5.99 1.00
N MET A 52 12.28 -6.71 0.36
CA MET A 52 12.61 -7.68 -0.69
C MET A 52 13.23 -7.00 -1.91
N SER A 53 12.68 -5.87 -2.35
CA SER A 53 13.26 -5.07 -3.43
C SER A 53 14.65 -4.53 -3.04
N ARG A 54 14.84 -4.05 -1.81
CA ARG A 54 16.13 -3.57 -1.30
C ARG A 54 17.18 -4.68 -1.27
N ALA A 55 16.83 -5.84 -0.72
CA ALA A 55 17.72 -6.99 -0.64
C ALA A 55 18.19 -7.46 -2.03
N ARG A 56 17.27 -7.47 -3.02
CA ARG A 56 17.61 -7.78 -4.41
C ARG A 56 18.47 -6.69 -5.06
N ALA A 57 18.19 -5.42 -4.79
CA ALA A 57 18.93 -4.30 -5.34
C ALA A 57 20.40 -4.29 -4.92
N ILE A 58 20.69 -4.63 -3.66
CA ILE A 58 22.07 -4.77 -3.16
C ILE A 58 22.84 -5.81 -3.99
N ARG A 59 22.22 -6.95 -4.31
CA ARG A 59 22.83 -7.98 -5.17
C ARG A 59 23.04 -7.53 -6.62
N MET A 60 22.24 -6.56 -7.08
CA MET A 60 22.33 -5.97 -8.41
C MET A 60 23.26 -4.74 -8.48
N GLY A 61 23.93 -4.38 -7.37
CA GLY A 61 24.80 -3.22 -7.30
C GLY A 61 24.07 -1.88 -7.49
N ILE A 62 22.79 -1.81 -7.10
CA ILE A 62 21.99 -0.58 -7.17
C ILE A 62 22.08 0.13 -5.82
N GLU A 63 22.22 1.46 -5.85
CA GLU A 63 22.29 2.28 -4.64
C GLU A 63 20.99 2.14 -3.83
N VAL A 64 21.10 1.70 -2.57
CA VAL A 64 19.95 1.48 -1.67
C VAL A 64 19.09 2.73 -1.54
N LYS A 65 19.72 3.91 -1.51
CA LYS A 65 19.03 5.20 -1.43
C LYS A 65 18.04 5.39 -2.57
N ASP A 66 18.41 5.00 -3.80
CA ASP A 66 17.48 5.11 -4.92
C ASP A 66 16.26 4.22 -4.72
N ILE A 67 16.48 3.01 -4.22
CA ILE A 67 15.40 2.06 -4.03
C ILE A 67 14.39 2.54 -2.99
N VAL A 68 14.87 2.99 -1.84
CA VAL A 68 14.01 3.48 -0.77
C VAL A 68 13.27 4.75 -1.22
N ASP A 69 13.99 5.75 -1.74
CA ASP A 69 13.38 7.01 -2.18
C ASP A 69 12.38 6.79 -3.32
N GLY A 70 12.72 5.92 -4.27
CA GLY A 70 11.87 5.57 -5.40
C GLY A 70 10.62 4.81 -4.97
N ILE A 71 10.72 3.83 -4.06
CA ILE A 71 9.56 3.07 -3.59
C ILE A 71 8.62 3.97 -2.78
N VAL A 72 9.17 4.81 -1.89
CA VAL A 72 8.38 5.79 -1.14
C VAL A 72 7.63 6.71 -2.11
N PHE A 73 8.31 7.23 -3.13
CA PHE A 73 7.67 8.08 -4.13
C PHE A 73 6.58 7.34 -4.92
N VAL A 74 6.84 6.12 -5.40
CA VAL A 74 5.87 5.30 -6.14
C VAL A 74 4.62 5.02 -5.32
N VAL A 75 4.76 4.67 -4.04
CA VAL A 75 3.65 4.40 -3.14
C VAL A 75 2.82 5.66 -2.90
N LEU A 76 3.46 6.78 -2.56
CA LEU A 76 2.76 8.04 -2.29
C LEU A 76 2.05 8.57 -3.53
N PHE A 77 2.72 8.55 -4.68
CA PHE A 77 2.12 8.99 -5.94
C PHE A 77 1.01 8.03 -6.40
N GLY A 78 1.16 6.73 -6.16
CA GLY A 78 0.11 5.73 -6.34
C GLY A 78 -1.14 6.07 -5.54
N PHE A 79 -1.02 6.33 -4.23
CA PHE A 79 -2.16 6.73 -3.40
C PHE A 79 -2.79 8.05 -3.86
N PHE A 80 -1.97 9.02 -4.24
CA PHE A 80 -2.45 10.29 -4.76
C PHE A 80 -3.31 10.10 -6.02
N ILE A 81 -2.81 9.39 -7.04
CA ILE A 81 -3.55 9.14 -8.28
C ILE A 81 -4.75 8.21 -8.01
N ALA A 82 -4.64 7.24 -7.11
CA ALA A 82 -5.78 6.39 -6.70
C ALA A 82 -6.94 7.22 -6.19
N HIS A 83 -6.68 8.24 -5.37
CA HIS A 83 -7.71 9.13 -4.85
C HIS A 83 -8.26 10.05 -5.94
N VAL A 84 -7.39 10.73 -6.70
CA VAL A 84 -7.80 11.62 -7.79
C VAL A 84 -8.66 10.87 -8.82
N PHE A 85 -8.26 9.66 -9.19
CA PHE A 85 -9.03 8.82 -10.11
C PHE A 85 -10.39 8.42 -9.53
N THR A 86 -10.48 8.17 -8.23
CA THR A 86 -11.76 7.87 -7.55
C THR A 86 -12.73 9.04 -7.68
N VAL A 87 -12.27 10.26 -7.37
CA VAL A 87 -13.13 11.45 -7.43
C VAL A 87 -13.51 11.77 -8.88
N VAL A 88 -12.57 11.74 -9.81
CA VAL A 88 -12.80 12.17 -11.20
C VAL A 88 -13.57 11.12 -12.01
N ALA A 89 -13.23 9.83 -11.87
CA ALA A 89 -13.79 8.78 -12.71
C ALA A 89 -15.00 8.07 -12.10
N TYR A 90 -15.07 7.94 -10.76
CA TYR A 90 -16.14 7.18 -10.11
C TYR A 90 -17.19 8.06 -9.42
N PHE A 91 -16.81 9.23 -8.90
CA PHE A 91 -17.72 10.13 -8.20
C PHE A 91 -17.60 11.59 -8.66
N PRO A 92 -17.77 11.86 -9.97
CA PRO A 92 -17.63 13.22 -10.50
C PRO A 92 -18.61 14.22 -9.87
N GLU A 93 -19.72 13.74 -9.29
CA GLU A 93 -20.70 14.56 -8.59
C GLU A 93 -20.10 15.26 -7.35
N ARG A 94 -19.08 14.65 -6.71
CA ARG A 94 -18.36 15.28 -5.58
C ARG A 94 -17.57 16.50 -6.03
N LEU A 95 -17.00 16.44 -7.22
CA LEU A 95 -16.30 17.58 -7.82
C LEU A 95 -17.29 18.70 -8.17
N ALA A 96 -18.50 18.34 -8.64
CA ALA A 96 -19.56 19.32 -8.92
C ALA A 96 -20.10 20.00 -7.66
N ARG A 97 -20.24 19.25 -6.56
CA ARG A 97 -20.79 19.77 -5.29
C ARG A 97 -19.77 20.59 -4.50
N ASP A 98 -18.55 20.06 -4.35
CA ASP A 98 -17.57 20.57 -3.39
C ASP A 98 -16.31 21.14 -4.08
N GLY A 99 -16.26 21.12 -5.42
CA GLY A 99 -15.15 21.64 -6.19
C GLY A 99 -13.84 20.91 -5.94
N ILE A 100 -12.72 21.60 -6.18
CA ILE A 100 -11.36 21.05 -6.03
C ILE A 100 -11.07 20.56 -4.59
N TRP A 101 -11.80 21.05 -3.59
CA TRP A 101 -11.68 20.63 -2.20
C TRP A 101 -12.04 19.15 -1.98
N SER A 102 -12.81 18.55 -2.89
CA SER A 102 -13.05 17.10 -2.91
C SER A 102 -11.75 16.29 -3.07
N LEU A 103 -10.75 16.80 -3.79
CA LEU A 103 -9.47 16.11 -4.00
C LEU A 103 -8.54 16.16 -2.78
N LEU A 104 -8.76 17.09 -1.84
CA LEU A 104 -7.97 17.17 -0.61
C LEU A 104 -8.47 16.21 0.47
N ARG A 105 -9.66 15.65 0.30
CA ARG A 105 -10.27 14.71 1.24
C ARG A 105 -9.77 13.30 0.97
N VAL A 106 -8.45 13.12 1.11
CA VAL A 106 -7.73 11.87 0.79
C VAL A 106 -8.20 10.64 1.58
N TRP A 107 -8.96 10.84 2.66
CA TRP A 107 -9.61 9.76 3.40
C TRP A 107 -10.86 9.21 2.69
N GLU A 108 -11.36 9.89 1.65
CA GLU A 108 -12.54 9.49 0.90
C GLU A 108 -12.22 8.48 -0.23
N GLY A 109 -11.75 7.30 0.17
CA GLY A 109 -11.61 6.15 -0.72
C GLY A 109 -10.47 6.23 -1.75
N PHE A 110 -10.13 5.06 -2.28
CA PHE A 110 -9.02 4.87 -3.22
C PHE A 110 -9.39 3.85 -4.30
N SER A 111 -9.03 4.14 -5.55
CA SER A 111 -9.22 3.25 -6.69
C SER A 111 -7.97 2.40 -6.89
N SER A 112 -8.12 1.08 -6.89
CA SER A 112 -7.01 0.16 -7.23
C SER A 112 -6.45 0.46 -8.63
N THR A 113 -7.33 0.73 -9.61
CA THR A 113 -6.93 1.07 -10.98
C THR A 113 -6.11 2.36 -11.00
N GLY A 114 -6.57 3.41 -10.32
CA GLY A 114 -5.82 4.66 -10.19
C GLY A 114 -4.47 4.46 -9.49
N GLY A 115 -4.43 3.60 -8.47
CA GLY A 115 -3.19 3.27 -7.76
C GLY A 115 -2.13 2.62 -8.64
N PHE A 116 -2.54 1.65 -9.47
CA PHE A 116 -1.63 1.03 -10.44
C PHE A 116 -1.14 1.99 -11.50
N LEU A 117 -2.04 2.79 -12.07
CA LEU A 117 -1.68 3.80 -13.08
C LEU A 117 -0.71 4.83 -12.49
N GLY A 118 -0.97 5.29 -11.26
CA GLY A 118 -0.08 6.17 -10.52
C GLY A 118 1.28 5.53 -10.27
N GLY A 119 1.32 4.32 -9.74
CA GLY A 119 2.58 3.63 -9.47
C GLY A 119 3.43 3.38 -10.72
N LEU A 120 2.79 3.04 -11.85
CA LEU A 120 3.47 2.85 -13.14
C LEU A 120 4.02 4.19 -13.68
N ALA A 121 3.23 5.26 -13.62
CA ALA A 121 3.65 6.60 -14.06
C ALA A 121 4.71 7.23 -13.15
N ALA A 122 4.72 6.86 -11.86
CA ALA A 122 5.66 7.39 -10.88
C ALA A 122 7.12 7.06 -11.20
N ILE A 123 7.41 5.89 -11.77
CA ILE A 123 8.78 5.46 -12.08
C ILE A 123 9.45 6.38 -13.12
N PRO A 124 8.91 6.58 -14.34
CA PRO A 124 9.49 7.49 -15.31
C PRO A 124 9.40 8.95 -14.86
N LEU A 125 8.39 9.35 -14.08
CA LEU A 125 8.33 10.68 -13.50
C LEU A 125 9.49 10.93 -12.53
N PHE A 126 9.73 10.01 -11.60
CA PHE A 126 10.75 10.15 -10.58
C PHE A 126 12.16 10.07 -11.17
N TYR A 127 12.47 9.02 -11.92
CA TYR A 127 13.82 8.81 -12.46
C TYR A 127 14.08 9.45 -13.83
N GLY A 128 13.04 9.97 -14.50
CA GLY A 128 13.21 10.74 -15.73
C GLY A 128 13.27 12.25 -15.48
N VAL A 129 12.50 12.76 -14.50
CA VAL A 129 12.31 14.21 -14.31
C VAL A 129 12.83 14.68 -12.95
N ILE A 130 12.36 14.10 -11.84
CA ILE A 130 12.61 14.65 -10.49
C ILE A 130 14.05 14.36 -10.02
N ARG A 131 14.50 13.13 -10.19
CA ARG A 131 15.84 12.65 -9.84
C ARG A 131 16.40 11.83 -11.01
N PRO A 132 16.87 12.50 -12.07
CA PRO A 132 17.24 11.85 -13.32
C PRO A 132 18.26 10.73 -13.13
N ARG A 133 17.83 9.49 -13.34
CA ARG A 133 18.63 8.27 -13.43
C ARG A 133 18.05 7.38 -14.54
N PRO A 134 18.19 7.77 -15.82
CA PRO A 134 17.49 7.09 -16.93
C PRO A 134 17.84 5.60 -17.04
N GLY A 135 19.09 5.22 -16.76
CA GLY A 135 19.51 3.82 -16.72
C GLY A 135 18.90 2.98 -15.58
N LEU A 136 18.21 3.61 -14.63
CA LEU A 136 17.59 2.97 -13.49
C LEU A 136 16.10 2.67 -13.71
N ILE A 137 15.41 3.31 -14.66
CA ILE A 137 13.96 3.16 -14.86
C ILE A 137 13.55 1.69 -15.00
N LEU A 138 14.15 0.98 -15.96
CA LEU A 138 13.83 -0.43 -16.22
C LEU A 138 14.29 -1.35 -15.08
N ARG A 139 15.50 -1.11 -14.56
CA ARG A 139 16.06 -1.89 -13.45
C ARG A 139 15.22 -1.76 -12.17
N PHE A 140 14.68 -0.57 -11.93
CA PHE A 140 13.77 -0.30 -10.82
C PHE A 140 12.41 -0.96 -11.06
N GLY A 141 11.89 -0.91 -12.30
CA GLY A 141 10.71 -1.67 -12.70
C GLY A 141 10.85 -3.18 -12.39
N ASP A 142 12.00 -3.77 -12.71
CA ASP A 142 12.29 -5.18 -12.40
C ASP A 142 12.31 -5.46 -10.89
N LEU A 143 12.85 -4.53 -10.09
CA LEU A 143 12.87 -4.64 -8.63
C LEU A 143 11.47 -4.52 -8.02
N ILE A 144 10.63 -3.63 -8.56
CA ILE A 144 9.23 -3.53 -8.17
C ILE A 144 8.51 -4.83 -8.54
N ALA A 145 8.66 -5.33 -9.77
CA ALA A 145 8.04 -6.59 -10.20
C ALA A 145 8.45 -7.78 -9.31
N TYR A 146 9.64 -7.73 -8.70
CA TYR A 146 10.10 -8.72 -7.74
C TYR A 146 9.48 -8.60 -6.34
N GLY A 147 9.43 -7.39 -5.77
CA GLY A 147 8.92 -7.17 -4.42
C GLY A 147 7.39 -7.03 -4.35
N PHE A 148 6.77 -6.59 -5.44
CA PHE A 148 5.34 -6.31 -5.54
C PHE A 148 4.44 -7.49 -5.17
N PRO A 149 4.71 -8.74 -5.59
CA PRO A 149 3.88 -9.89 -5.20
C PRO A 149 3.74 -10.06 -3.69
N ILE A 150 4.76 -9.70 -2.91
CA ILE A 150 4.71 -9.74 -1.44
C ILE A 150 3.74 -8.67 -0.92
N GLY A 151 3.88 -7.42 -1.38
CA GLY A 151 2.96 -6.36 -0.98
C GLY A 151 1.51 -6.66 -1.39
N TRP A 152 1.33 -7.21 -2.59
CA TRP A 152 0.02 -7.61 -3.11
C TRP A 152 -0.61 -8.74 -2.30
N PHE A 153 0.17 -9.73 -1.89
CA PHE A 153 -0.30 -10.83 -1.05
C PHE A 153 -0.95 -10.30 0.23
N PHE A 154 -0.27 -9.42 0.97
CA PHE A 154 -0.85 -8.82 2.18
C PHE A 154 -2.06 -7.94 1.90
N GLY A 155 -2.03 -7.15 0.82
CA GLY A 155 -3.19 -6.35 0.40
C GLY A 155 -4.42 -7.18 0.01
N ARG A 156 -4.25 -8.48 -0.28
CA ARG A 156 -5.33 -9.43 -0.58
C ARG A 156 -5.79 -10.27 0.61
N MET A 157 -5.07 -10.25 1.73
CA MET A 157 -5.45 -10.92 2.97
C MET A 157 -6.41 -10.10 3.83
N GLY A 158 -6.43 -8.78 3.65
CA GLY A 158 -7.29 -7.85 4.38
C GLY A 158 -8.68 -7.71 3.82
#